data_AF-A0A7C3L1H2-F1
#
_entry.id   AF-A0A7C3L1H2-F1
#
_cell.length_a   1.000
_cell.length_b   1.000
_cell.length_c   1.000
_cell.angle_alpha   90.00
_cell.angle_beta   90.00
_cell.angle_gamma   90.00
#
_symmetry.space_group_name_H-M   'P 1'
#
loop_
_entity.id
_entity.type
_entity.pdbx_description
1 polymer ?
#
loop_
_entity_poly.entity_id
_entity_poly.type
_entity_poly.pdbx_seq_one_letter_code
_entity_poly.pdbx_strand_id
1 'polypeptide(L)'
;MNQSSRWMYVVFALGAAAVLGALALVTSHVLRLERREHERQAAAKADESIRLALWRMDSTVNAIIAKEAARPYFEYQPFFAADRAYTKMFEDVRPGEVLVPSPLLLGTGDYIRLHFQLLPDGTLASPQVPTGNMRDLAESAYVDSTAVITAEEHLRHLAALIVRPEGTTDTHVSAGHVQPPGRVGESSVPGGPQLEDAVEPRAPSHDRAAAQEVWRAPQIDDQPQSLREYEARSQSAGLAASNVAPSRSAAPQRPLAARPEDAEKAKAPTVELQHNELDILRGVLSDARAEIERKAEATDQGAAPAPADHAAKKADEAMVAGA
;
A
#
# COMPACT_ATOMS: atom_id res chain seq x y z
N MET A 1 8.95 -71.02 49.01
CA MET A 1 8.06 -71.54 47.95
C MET A 1 7.41 -70.44 47.08
N ASN A 2 8.04 -69.26 46.86
CA ASN A 2 7.37 -68.13 46.16
C ASN A 2 8.14 -67.58 44.93
N GLN A 3 9.25 -68.19 44.50
CA GLN A 3 10.10 -67.65 43.42
C GLN A 3 9.54 -67.92 42.01
N SER A 4 8.88 -69.06 41.79
CA SER A 4 8.35 -69.43 40.47
C SER A 4 7.19 -68.54 40.02
N SER A 5 6.25 -68.19 40.91
CA SER A 5 5.16 -67.27 40.57
C SER A 5 5.65 -65.85 40.29
N ARG A 6 6.68 -65.38 41.00
CA ARG A 6 7.24 -64.03 40.80
C ARG A 6 7.86 -63.85 39.42
N TRP A 7 8.52 -64.88 38.88
CA TRP A 7 9.12 -64.81 37.55
C TRP A 7 8.08 -64.68 36.42
N MET A 8 6.95 -65.38 36.54
CA MET A 8 5.88 -65.35 35.55
C MET A 8 5.22 -63.96 35.46
N TYR A 9 5.05 -63.28 36.60
CA TYR A 9 4.56 -61.89 36.61
C TYR A 9 5.54 -60.91 35.96
N VAL A 10 6.85 -61.12 36.10
CA VAL A 10 7.86 -60.25 35.46
C VAL A 10 7.79 -60.36 33.94
N VAL A 11 7.71 -61.58 33.40
CA VAL A 11 7.58 -61.78 31.94
C VAL A 11 6.30 -61.14 31.41
N PHE A 12 5.18 -61.32 32.12
CA PHE A 12 3.92 -60.69 31.76
C PHE A 12 4.00 -59.16 31.80
N ALA A 13 4.56 -58.59 32.87
CA ALA A 13 4.72 -57.14 33.02
C ALA A 13 5.63 -56.56 31.92
N LEU A 14 6.69 -57.29 31.54
CA LEU A 14 7.58 -56.89 30.44
C LEU A 14 6.83 -56.84 29.11
N GLY A 15 6.02 -57.86 28.80
CA GLY A 15 5.21 -57.90 27.59
C GLY A 15 4.16 -56.78 27.55
N ALA A 16 3.46 -56.54 28.66
CA ALA A 16 2.51 -55.45 28.78
C ALA A 16 3.18 -54.08 28.62
N ALA A 17 4.34 -53.88 29.25
CA ALA A 17 5.12 -52.64 29.11
C ALA A 17 5.59 -52.41 27.66
N ALA A 18 5.98 -53.47 26.95
CA ALA A 18 6.38 -53.36 25.54
C ALA A 18 5.22 -52.90 24.64
N VAL A 19 4.02 -53.46 24.83
CA VAL A 19 2.82 -53.06 24.06
C VAL A 19 2.41 -51.62 24.37
N LEU A 20 2.40 -51.24 25.66
CA LEU A 20 2.08 -49.87 26.07
C LEU A 20 3.12 -48.87 25.54
N GLY A 21 4.40 -49.23 25.56
CA GLY A 21 5.48 -48.43 24.99
C GLY A 21 5.32 -48.22 23.49
N ALA A 22 4.99 -49.28 22.74
CA ALA A 22 4.74 -49.18 21.30
C ALA A 22 3.54 -48.27 20.98
N LEU A 23 2.43 -48.41 21.71
CA LEU A 23 1.26 -47.56 21.54
C LEU A 23 1.58 -46.09 21.88
N ALA A 24 2.30 -45.85 22.98
CA ALA A 24 2.71 -44.50 23.37
C ALA A 24 3.62 -43.85 22.31
N LEU A 25 4.54 -44.60 21.71
CA LEU A 25 5.39 -44.12 20.62
C LEU A 25 4.56 -43.72 19.41
N VAL A 26 3.64 -44.59 18.94
CA VAL A 26 2.76 -44.27 17.80
C VAL A 26 1.92 -43.04 18.09
N THR A 27 1.30 -42.95 19.27
CA THR A 27 0.53 -41.77 19.70
C THR A 27 1.39 -40.50 19.70
N SER A 28 2.64 -40.58 20.17
CA SER A 28 3.55 -39.44 20.16
C SER A 28 3.90 -38.97 18.74
N HIS A 29 4.04 -39.90 17.79
CA HIS A 29 4.28 -39.58 16.38
C HIS A 29 3.07 -38.91 15.73
N VAL A 30 1.85 -39.38 16.01
CA VAL A 30 0.60 -38.79 15.51
C VAL A 30 0.43 -37.37 16.05
N LEU A 31 0.56 -37.17 17.37
CA LEU A 31 0.44 -35.84 17.98
C LEU A 31 1.51 -34.85 17.46
N ARG A 32 2.73 -35.33 17.20
CA ARG A 32 3.80 -34.50 16.61
C ARG A 32 3.48 -34.12 15.16
N LEU A 33 2.83 -35.00 14.40
CA LEU A 33 2.39 -34.71 13.04
C LEU A 33 1.24 -33.69 13.03
N GLU A 34 0.23 -33.91 13.87
CA GLU A 34 -0.90 -32.99 14.04
C GLU A 34 -0.44 -31.59 14.43
N ARG A 35 0.55 -31.50 15.34
CA ARG A 35 1.09 -30.19 15.74
C ARG A 35 1.78 -29.46 14.59
N ARG A 36 2.55 -30.17 13.77
CA ARG A 36 3.17 -29.59 12.56
C ARG A 36 2.14 -29.18 11.53
N GLU A 37 1.08 -29.97 11.37
CA GLU A 37 -0.01 -29.65 10.45
C GLU A 37 -0.75 -28.39 10.91
N HIS A 38 -1.03 -28.25 12.21
CA HIS A 38 -1.62 -27.06 12.77
C HIS A 38 -0.74 -25.81 12.57
N GLU A 39 0.57 -25.92 12.77
CA GLU A 39 1.53 -24.83 12.51
C GLU A 39 1.55 -24.42 11.03
N ARG A 40 1.51 -25.40 10.10
CA ARG A 40 1.44 -25.14 8.66
C ARG A 40 0.13 -24.46 8.26
N GLN A 41 -1.00 -24.88 8.83
CA GLN A 41 -2.30 -24.27 8.56
C GLN A 41 -2.37 -22.84 9.11
N ALA A 42 -1.78 -22.57 10.27
CA ALA A 42 -1.69 -21.22 10.81
C ALA A 42 -0.84 -20.32 9.90
N ALA A 43 0.32 -20.80 9.44
CA ALA A 43 1.17 -20.07 8.50
C ALA A 43 0.46 -19.82 7.15
N ALA A 44 -0.20 -20.84 6.59
CA ALA A 44 -0.94 -20.71 5.33
C ALA A 44 -2.07 -19.67 5.42
N LYS A 45 -2.79 -19.62 6.55
CA LYS A 45 -3.82 -18.59 6.79
C LYS A 45 -3.21 -17.19 6.88
N ALA A 46 -2.05 -17.05 7.52
CA ALA A 46 -1.35 -15.77 7.58
C ALA A 46 -0.92 -15.32 6.17
N ASP A 47 -0.32 -16.21 5.39
CA ASP A 47 0.09 -15.94 4.01
C ASP A 47 -1.09 -15.56 3.11
N GLU A 48 -2.22 -16.27 3.23
CA GLU A 48 -3.44 -15.95 2.48
C GLU A 48 -3.98 -14.56 2.85
N SER A 49 -3.96 -14.21 4.14
CA SER A 49 -4.41 -12.90 4.61
C SER A 49 -3.52 -11.77 4.11
N ILE A 50 -2.20 -11.97 4.07
CA ILE A 50 -1.22 -11.03 3.52
C ILE A 50 -1.46 -10.85 2.03
N ARG A 51 -1.62 -11.96 1.29
CA ARG A 51 -1.89 -11.91 -0.15
C ARG A 51 -3.18 -11.17 -0.47
N LEU A 52 -4.23 -11.39 0.31
CA LEU A 52 -5.52 -10.74 0.13
C LEU A 52 -5.46 -9.26 0.51
N ALA A 53 -4.74 -8.90 1.58
CA ALA A 53 -4.48 -7.51 1.93
C ALA A 53 -3.72 -6.78 0.82
N LEU A 54 -2.65 -7.39 0.30
CA LEU A 54 -1.87 -6.83 -0.79
C LEU A 54 -2.72 -6.62 -2.04
N TRP A 55 -3.56 -7.59 -2.41
CA TRP A 55 -4.45 -7.46 -3.55
C TRP A 55 -5.50 -6.36 -3.35
N ARG A 56 -6.05 -6.22 -2.14
CA ARG A 56 -6.96 -5.11 -1.81
C ARG A 56 -6.25 -3.76 -1.88
N MET A 57 -5.01 -3.67 -1.40
CA MET A 57 -4.22 -2.44 -1.50
C MET A 57 -3.89 -2.10 -2.96
N ASP A 58 -3.49 -3.09 -3.76
CA ASP A 58 -3.15 -2.88 -5.17
C ASP A 58 -4.36 -2.43 -5.98
N SER A 59 -5.51 -3.08 -5.78
CA SER A 59 -6.75 -2.69 -6.45
C SER A 59 -7.25 -1.29 -6.08
N THR A 60 -7.12 -0.87 -4.80
CA THR A 60 -7.51 0.49 -4.39
C THR A 60 -6.55 1.54 -4.92
N VAL A 61 -5.24 1.29 -4.86
CA VAL A 61 -4.23 2.22 -5.39
C VAL A 61 -4.33 2.35 -6.90
N ASN A 62 -4.51 1.26 -7.62
CA ASN A 62 -4.60 1.29 -9.08
C ASN A 62 -5.81 2.11 -9.57
N ALA A 63 -6.94 2.05 -8.84
CA ALA A 63 -8.10 2.89 -9.15
C ALA A 63 -7.83 4.38 -8.97
N ILE A 64 -7.00 4.75 -7.99
CA ILE A 64 -6.58 6.15 -7.76
C ILE A 64 -5.64 6.60 -8.88
N ILE A 65 -4.62 5.79 -9.20
CA ILE A 65 -3.65 6.08 -10.26
C ILE A 65 -4.34 6.22 -11.62
N ALA A 66 -5.28 5.32 -11.95
CA ALA A 66 -6.01 5.37 -13.21
C ALA A 66 -6.81 6.68 -13.39
N LYS A 67 -7.42 7.19 -12.31
CA LYS A 67 -8.13 8.48 -12.34
C LYS A 67 -7.20 9.64 -12.59
N GLU A 68 -6.05 9.67 -11.91
CA GLU A 68 -5.08 10.74 -12.08
C GLU A 68 -4.37 10.68 -13.44
N ALA A 69 -4.07 9.48 -13.96
CA ALA A 69 -3.48 9.30 -15.28
C ALA A 69 -4.42 9.72 -16.43
N ALA A 70 -5.73 9.64 -16.22
CA ALA A 70 -6.73 10.11 -17.17
C ALA A 70 -6.97 11.63 -17.09
N ARG A 71 -6.41 12.31 -16.09
CA ARG A 71 -6.68 13.73 -15.86
C ARG A 71 -5.91 14.62 -16.84
N PRO A 72 -6.57 15.58 -17.51
CA PRO A 72 -5.88 16.55 -18.35
C PRO A 72 -4.95 17.47 -17.55
N TYR A 73 -3.84 17.90 -18.16
CA TYR A 73 -2.86 18.77 -17.49
C TYR A 73 -3.44 20.12 -17.05
N PHE A 74 -4.39 20.69 -17.80
CA PHE A 74 -4.97 22.00 -17.50
C PHE A 74 -5.84 21.99 -16.23
N GLU A 75 -6.34 20.82 -15.79
CA GLU A 75 -7.03 20.70 -14.51
C GLU A 75 -6.09 20.90 -13.32
N TYR A 76 -4.77 20.83 -13.53
CA TYR A 76 -3.81 21.11 -12.48
C TYR A 76 -3.52 22.63 -12.32
N GLN A 77 -4.25 23.50 -13.04
CA GLN A 77 -4.31 24.93 -12.78
C GLN A 77 -5.54 25.24 -11.91
N PRO A 78 -5.53 26.28 -11.04
CA PRO A 78 -6.70 26.59 -10.20
C PRO A 78 -7.95 26.93 -11.01
N PHE A 79 -7.77 27.63 -12.14
CA PHE A 79 -8.81 27.89 -13.13
C PHE A 79 -8.24 27.74 -14.53
N PHE A 80 -9.08 27.33 -15.47
CA PHE A 80 -8.75 27.25 -16.89
C PHE A 80 -9.85 27.90 -17.74
N ALA A 81 -9.51 28.32 -18.96
CA ALA A 81 -10.46 28.92 -19.88
C ALA A 81 -11.42 27.86 -20.43
N ALA A 82 -12.73 28.13 -20.40
CA ALA A 82 -13.69 27.30 -21.11
C ALA A 82 -13.50 27.44 -22.62
N ASP A 83 -13.26 26.32 -23.31
CA ASP A 83 -13.03 26.28 -24.76
C ASP A 83 -14.26 26.75 -25.57
N ARG A 84 -15.47 26.56 -25.02
CA ARG A 84 -16.75 26.94 -25.64
C ARG A 84 -17.77 27.35 -24.58
N ALA A 85 -17.62 28.55 -24.03
CA ALA A 85 -18.67 29.16 -23.23
C ALA A 85 -19.64 29.90 -24.15
N TYR A 86 -20.92 29.54 -24.08
CA TYR A 86 -21.99 30.30 -24.74
C TYR A 86 -22.66 31.20 -23.73
N THR A 87 -22.99 32.43 -24.12
CA THR A 87 -23.88 33.28 -23.32
C THR A 87 -25.30 32.69 -23.30
N LYS A 88 -26.18 33.21 -22.43
CA LYS A 88 -27.61 32.83 -22.42
C LYS A 88 -28.31 33.07 -23.78
N MET A 89 -27.71 33.86 -24.67
CA MET A 89 -28.20 34.16 -26.01
C MET A 89 -27.56 33.28 -27.10
N PHE A 90 -26.80 32.24 -26.72
CA PHE A 90 -26.03 31.38 -27.63
C PHE A 90 -24.97 32.11 -28.46
N GLU A 91 -24.47 33.25 -27.97
CA GLU A 91 -23.32 33.93 -28.57
C GLU A 91 -22.02 33.30 -28.06
N ASP A 92 -21.07 33.06 -28.95
CA ASP A 92 -19.73 32.57 -28.62
C ASP A 92 -19.01 33.62 -27.76
N VAL A 93 -18.65 33.23 -26.53
CA VAL A 93 -17.79 34.04 -25.69
C VAL A 93 -16.34 33.83 -26.13
N ARG A 94 -15.53 34.90 -26.12
CA ARG A 94 -14.13 34.78 -26.56
C ARG A 94 -13.40 33.79 -25.65
N PRO A 95 -12.57 32.88 -26.22
CA PRO A 95 -11.74 31.99 -25.41
C PRO A 95 -10.92 32.80 -24.39
N GLY A 96 -10.97 32.38 -23.12
CA GLY A 96 -10.28 33.05 -22.01
C GLY A 96 -11.09 34.09 -21.24
N GLU A 97 -12.29 34.46 -21.69
CA GLU A 97 -13.15 35.41 -20.98
C GLU A 97 -13.97 34.76 -19.85
N VAL A 98 -14.21 33.44 -19.93
CA VAL A 98 -14.86 32.65 -18.87
C VAL A 98 -13.87 31.68 -18.26
N LEU A 99 -13.53 31.91 -17.00
CA LEU A 99 -12.73 31.01 -16.19
C LEU A 99 -13.63 29.98 -15.52
N VAL A 100 -13.24 28.71 -15.63
CA VAL A 100 -13.89 27.59 -14.95
C VAL A 100 -12.96 27.10 -13.85
N PRO A 101 -13.46 26.88 -12.62
CA PRO A 101 -12.64 26.34 -11.54
C PRO A 101 -12.22 24.92 -11.88
N SER A 102 -10.99 24.56 -11.52
CA SER A 102 -10.55 23.18 -11.60
C SER A 102 -11.35 22.29 -10.64
N PRO A 103 -11.69 21.05 -11.05
CA PRO A 103 -12.23 20.06 -10.12
C PRO A 103 -11.34 19.82 -8.89
N LEU A 104 -10.02 20.01 -9.03
CA LEU A 104 -9.03 19.80 -7.96
C LEU A 104 -9.01 20.93 -6.93
N LEU A 105 -9.53 22.11 -7.29
CA LEU A 105 -9.69 23.25 -6.39
C LEU A 105 -10.75 22.96 -5.31
N LEU A 106 -11.80 22.20 -5.66
CA LEU A 106 -12.95 21.91 -4.80
C LEU A 106 -12.70 20.82 -3.76
N GLY A 107 -11.61 20.06 -3.89
CA GLY A 107 -11.26 19.06 -2.90
C GLY A 107 -10.16 18.11 -3.35
N THR A 108 -9.52 17.50 -2.36
CA THR A 108 -8.68 16.33 -2.54
C THR A 108 -9.47 15.08 -2.13
N GLY A 109 -9.31 13.97 -2.86
CA GLY A 109 -9.87 12.69 -2.41
C GLY A 109 -9.17 12.19 -1.14
N ASP A 110 -9.75 11.20 -0.46
CA ASP A 110 -9.32 10.73 0.87
C ASP A 110 -7.83 10.39 1.00
N TYR A 111 -7.20 9.97 -0.09
CA TYR A 111 -5.81 9.48 -0.11
C TYR A 111 -4.80 10.48 -0.69
N ILE A 112 -5.27 11.61 -1.24
CA ILE A 112 -4.41 12.64 -1.84
C ILE A 112 -4.46 13.85 -0.92
N ARG A 113 -3.31 14.42 -0.57
CA ARG A 113 -3.27 15.60 0.33
C ARG A 113 -3.10 16.91 -0.40
N LEU A 114 -2.49 16.87 -1.57
CA LEU A 114 -2.16 18.03 -2.37
C LEU A 114 -1.90 17.59 -3.82
N HIS A 115 -2.47 18.30 -4.79
CA HIS A 115 -2.05 18.21 -6.18
C HIS A 115 -1.08 19.34 -6.48
N PHE A 116 -0.01 19.06 -7.22
CA PHE A 116 0.99 20.06 -7.56
C PHE A 116 1.58 19.83 -8.95
N GLN A 117 2.17 20.88 -9.50
CA GLN A 117 2.97 20.85 -10.72
C GLN A 117 4.29 21.57 -10.46
N LEU A 118 5.35 21.08 -11.09
CA LEU A 118 6.62 21.79 -11.20
C LEU A 118 6.62 22.54 -12.53
N LEU A 119 6.64 23.87 -12.47
CA LEU A 119 6.69 24.71 -13.67
C LEU A 119 8.10 24.70 -14.27
N PRO A 120 8.25 25.12 -15.55
CA PRO A 120 9.56 25.19 -16.21
C PRO A 120 10.59 26.10 -15.51
N ASP A 121 10.12 27.06 -14.72
CA ASP A 121 10.96 27.95 -13.90
C ASP A 121 11.42 27.31 -12.57
N GLY A 122 11.03 26.05 -12.33
CA GLY A 122 11.31 25.31 -11.10
C GLY A 122 10.39 25.68 -9.94
N THR A 123 9.36 26.50 -10.16
CA THR A 123 8.39 26.83 -9.11
C THR A 123 7.35 25.74 -8.95
N LEU A 124 6.93 25.48 -7.71
CA LEU A 124 5.83 24.55 -7.42
C LEU A 124 4.52 25.34 -7.41
N ALA A 125 3.59 24.93 -8.26
CA ALA A 125 2.22 25.45 -8.29
C ALA A 125 1.24 24.36 -7.86
N SER A 126 0.12 24.77 -7.26
CA SER A 126 -0.96 23.86 -6.88
C SER A 126 -2.31 24.45 -7.30
N PRO A 127 -3.25 23.64 -7.81
CA PRO A 127 -4.63 24.10 -8.05
C PRO A 127 -5.30 24.60 -6.77
N GLN A 128 -4.87 24.08 -5.62
CA GLN A 128 -5.49 24.31 -4.31
C GLN A 128 -4.92 25.53 -3.60
N VAL A 129 -3.87 26.12 -4.14
CA VAL A 129 -3.23 27.33 -3.63
C VAL A 129 -3.29 28.41 -4.72
N PRO A 130 -4.50 28.90 -5.08
CA PRO A 130 -4.63 30.01 -6.01
C PRO A 130 -3.94 31.26 -5.44
N THR A 131 -3.37 32.08 -6.32
CA THR A 131 -2.64 33.30 -5.97
C THR A 131 -3.27 34.54 -6.58
N GLY A 132 -3.10 35.71 -5.94
CA GLY A 132 -3.60 36.99 -6.45
C GLY A 132 -5.11 36.99 -6.68
N ASN A 133 -5.57 37.59 -7.79
CA ASN A 133 -7.00 37.70 -8.11
C ASN A 133 -7.73 36.35 -8.20
N MET A 134 -7.02 35.26 -8.53
CA MET A 134 -7.60 33.92 -8.58
C MET A 134 -7.92 33.39 -7.18
N ARG A 135 -7.15 33.83 -6.17
CA ARG A 135 -7.43 33.51 -4.77
C ARG A 135 -8.70 34.19 -4.31
N ASP A 136 -8.82 35.49 -4.58
CA ASP A 136 -10.01 36.26 -4.22
C ASP A 136 -11.27 35.67 -4.89
N LEU A 137 -11.15 35.24 -6.15
CA LEU A 137 -12.22 34.54 -6.86
C LEU A 137 -12.55 33.17 -6.24
N ALA A 138 -11.53 32.37 -5.89
CA ALA A 138 -11.73 31.07 -5.26
C ALA A 138 -12.40 31.19 -3.90
N GLU A 139 -11.93 32.11 -3.05
CA GLU A 139 -12.44 32.31 -1.69
C GLU A 139 -13.86 32.91 -1.68
N SER A 140 -14.21 33.72 -2.68
CA SER A 140 -15.54 34.31 -2.77
C SER A 140 -16.63 33.36 -3.25
N ALA A 141 -16.29 32.36 -4.08
CA ALA A 141 -17.30 31.57 -4.80
C ALA A 141 -17.17 30.05 -4.66
N TYR A 142 -16.00 29.50 -4.30
CA TYR A 142 -15.73 28.06 -4.48
C TYR A 142 -15.15 27.35 -3.25
N VAL A 143 -14.25 27.99 -2.51
CA VAL A 143 -13.44 27.31 -1.47
C VAL A 143 -13.39 28.17 -0.21
N ASP A 144 -13.37 27.53 0.95
CA ASP A 144 -13.15 28.23 2.21
C ASP A 144 -11.68 28.63 2.38
N SER A 145 -11.45 29.82 2.96
CA SER A 145 -10.11 30.36 3.21
C SER A 145 -9.21 29.41 4.03
N THR A 146 -9.77 28.63 4.96
CA THR A 146 -9.00 27.69 5.79
C THR A 146 -8.47 26.51 4.99
N ALA A 147 -9.21 26.05 3.99
CA ALA A 147 -8.78 24.98 3.09
C ALA A 147 -7.60 25.44 2.22
N VAL A 148 -7.64 26.69 1.73
CA VAL A 148 -6.53 27.31 0.99
C VAL A 148 -5.28 27.42 1.86
N ILE A 149 -5.41 27.88 3.11
CA ILE A 149 -4.29 27.99 4.06
C ILE A 149 -3.67 26.61 4.34
N THR A 150 -4.50 25.59 4.56
CA THR A 150 -4.03 24.21 4.80
C THR A 150 -3.28 23.66 3.60
N ALA A 151 -3.80 23.88 2.38
CA ALA A 151 -3.12 23.50 1.15
C ALA A 151 -1.79 24.25 0.97
N GLU A 152 -1.74 25.52 1.35
CA GLU A 152 -0.51 26.33 1.31
C GLU A 152 0.56 25.78 2.27
N GLU A 153 0.17 25.35 3.47
CA GLU A 153 1.08 24.66 4.40
C GLU A 153 1.62 23.35 3.84
N HIS A 154 0.76 22.52 3.23
CA HIS A 154 1.19 21.29 2.57
C HIS A 154 2.16 21.58 1.41
N LEU A 155 1.91 22.61 0.62
CA LEU A 155 2.77 23.02 -0.49
C LEU A 155 4.13 23.51 0.00
N ARG A 156 4.17 24.32 1.08
CA ARG A 156 5.42 24.76 1.71
C ARG A 156 6.22 23.60 2.25
N HIS A 157 5.57 22.64 2.90
CA HIS A 157 6.23 21.43 3.41
C HIS A 157 6.80 20.59 2.25
N LEU A 158 6.05 20.40 1.18
CA LEU A 158 6.52 19.71 -0.02
C LEU A 158 7.73 20.41 -0.65
N ALA A 159 7.68 21.73 -0.79
CA ALA A 159 8.79 22.51 -1.34
C ALA A 159 10.08 22.30 -0.54
N ALA A 160 10.00 22.24 0.79
CA ALA A 160 11.16 21.97 1.65
C ALA A 160 11.76 20.58 1.43
N LEU A 161 10.96 19.58 1.03
CA LEU A 161 11.45 18.22 0.73
C LEU A 161 12.10 18.10 -0.64
N ILE A 162 11.58 18.83 -1.63
CA ILE A 162 12.07 18.80 -3.01
C ILE A 162 13.36 19.61 -3.16
N VAL A 163 13.48 20.75 -2.47
CA VAL A 163 14.66 21.66 -2.53
C VAL A 163 15.83 21.13 -1.68
N ARG A 164 16.05 19.81 -1.63
CA ARG A 164 17.19 19.24 -0.89
C ARG A 164 18.49 19.90 -1.39
N PRO A 165 19.31 20.53 -0.53
CA PRO A 165 20.54 21.16 -0.95
C PRO A 165 21.47 20.12 -1.58
N GLU A 166 22.01 20.44 -2.75
CA GLU A 166 23.04 19.63 -3.42
C GLU A 166 24.22 19.41 -2.46
N GLY A 167 24.27 18.24 -1.82
CA GLY A 167 25.31 17.97 -0.82
C GLY A 167 25.20 16.68 -0.03
N THR A 168 24.38 15.71 -0.45
CA THR A 168 24.37 14.36 0.15
C THR A 168 24.26 13.27 -0.91
N THR A 169 25.14 13.32 -1.92
CA THR A 169 25.64 12.11 -2.58
C THR A 169 26.67 11.48 -1.64
N ASP A 170 26.19 10.61 -0.75
CA ASP A 170 26.89 9.42 -0.29
C ASP A 170 26.03 8.74 0.78
N THR A 171 25.05 7.99 0.30
CA THR A 171 24.65 6.80 1.03
C THR A 171 24.37 5.76 -0.02
N HIS A 172 25.37 4.90 -0.23
CA HIS A 172 25.19 3.61 -0.87
C HIS A 172 23.93 2.97 -0.27
N VAL A 173 22.84 2.98 -1.01
CA VAL A 173 21.77 2.00 -0.81
C VAL A 173 22.40 0.69 -1.24
N SER A 174 23.09 0.07 -0.28
CA SER A 174 23.45 -1.34 -0.34
C SER A 174 22.14 -2.08 -0.50
N ALA A 175 21.85 -2.45 -1.75
CA ALA A 175 20.74 -3.31 -2.07
C ALA A 175 20.88 -4.55 -1.19
N GLY A 176 20.00 -4.66 -0.18
CA GLY A 176 19.86 -5.85 0.63
C GLY A 176 19.53 -7.00 -0.30
N HIS A 177 20.57 -7.75 -0.64
CA HIS A 177 20.49 -9.00 -1.38
C HIS A 177 19.70 -9.96 -0.50
N VAL A 178 18.38 -10.01 -0.69
CA VAL A 178 17.53 -11.07 -0.13
C VAL A 178 17.92 -12.34 -0.87
N GLN A 179 18.85 -13.07 -0.27
CA GLN A 179 19.30 -14.36 -0.76
C GLN A 179 18.15 -15.37 -0.59
N PRO A 180 17.61 -15.95 -1.67
CA PRO A 180 16.63 -17.04 -1.54
C PRO A 180 17.31 -18.27 -0.94
N PRO A 181 16.63 -19.03 -0.05
CA PRO A 181 17.23 -20.18 0.59
C PRO A 181 17.46 -21.33 -0.41
N GLY A 182 18.73 -21.74 -0.51
CA GLY A 182 19.19 -23.10 -0.79
C GLY A 182 18.52 -23.88 -1.92
N ARG A 183 19.13 -23.83 -3.12
CA ARG A 183 19.07 -24.97 -4.05
C ARG A 183 20.42 -25.66 -4.06
N VAL A 184 20.43 -26.84 -3.47
CA VAL A 184 21.58 -27.75 -3.42
C VAL A 184 21.72 -28.39 -4.80
N GLY A 185 22.90 -28.21 -5.40
CA GLY A 185 23.55 -29.09 -6.38
C GLY A 185 22.80 -29.48 -7.64
N GLU A 186 23.27 -29.01 -8.79
CA GLU A 186 23.61 -29.93 -9.88
C GLU A 186 24.54 -29.28 -10.93
N SER A 187 25.72 -29.88 -10.99
CA SER A 187 26.53 -30.22 -12.17
C SER A 187 26.89 -29.18 -13.22
N SER A 188 28.20 -28.90 -13.23
CA SER A 188 28.99 -28.31 -14.29
C SER A 188 28.90 -29.07 -15.62
N VAL A 189 28.78 -28.34 -16.73
CA VAL A 189 29.26 -28.77 -18.06
C VAL A 189 30.00 -27.60 -18.72
N PRO A 190 31.22 -27.80 -19.25
CA PRO A 190 32.06 -26.75 -19.83
C PRO A 190 31.96 -26.68 -21.36
N GLY A 191 32.30 -25.52 -21.93
CA GLY A 191 32.86 -25.42 -23.28
C GLY A 191 32.10 -24.50 -24.25
N GLY A 192 32.75 -23.42 -24.66
CA GLY A 192 32.39 -22.64 -25.87
C GLY A 192 32.83 -21.19 -25.79
N PRO A 193 33.39 -20.61 -26.87
CA PRO A 193 34.64 -19.87 -26.76
C PRO A 193 34.53 -18.35 -26.68
N GLN A 194 35.60 -17.78 -26.14
CA GLN A 194 35.99 -16.38 -26.13
C GLN A 194 36.04 -15.80 -27.55
N LEU A 195 35.51 -14.60 -27.69
CA LEU A 195 35.90 -13.65 -28.75
C LEU A 195 36.59 -12.49 -28.06
N GLU A 196 37.92 -12.58 -28.06
CA GLU A 196 38.81 -11.43 -28.14
C GLU A 196 38.43 -10.63 -29.39
N ASP A 197 38.29 -9.31 -29.26
CA ASP A 197 39.01 -8.41 -30.16
C ASP A 197 39.06 -7.00 -29.58
N ALA A 198 40.30 -6.56 -29.42
CA ALA A 198 40.71 -5.25 -28.97
C ALA A 198 40.82 -4.31 -30.17
N VAL A 199 40.16 -3.15 -30.12
CA VAL A 199 40.60 -1.96 -30.89
C VAL A 199 40.20 -0.68 -30.14
N GLU A 200 41.14 -0.13 -29.38
CA GLU A 200 41.36 1.32 -29.29
C GLU A 200 42.49 1.62 -30.30
N PRO A 201 42.54 2.79 -30.99
CA PRO A 201 42.81 4.05 -30.29
C PRO A 201 42.32 5.37 -30.95
N ARG A 202 42.47 6.45 -30.16
CA ARG A 202 42.81 7.84 -30.51
C ARG A 202 41.71 8.86 -30.85
N ALA A 203 41.64 9.86 -29.97
CA ALA A 203 41.07 11.19 -30.13
C ALA A 203 41.77 12.06 -31.20
N PRO A 204 41.08 13.12 -31.65
CA PRO A 204 41.69 14.45 -31.66
C PRO A 204 40.83 15.51 -30.93
N SER A 205 41.54 16.35 -30.17
CA SER A 205 41.11 17.62 -29.60
C SER A 205 41.05 18.74 -30.66
N HIS A 206 40.41 19.88 -30.30
CA HIS A 206 40.09 21.10 -31.08
C HIS A 206 38.71 20.99 -31.78
N ASP A 207 37.65 21.74 -31.46
CA ASP A 207 37.56 23.19 -31.27
C ASP A 207 36.53 23.61 -30.20
N ARG A 208 36.91 24.58 -29.36
CA ARG A 208 36.13 25.11 -28.23
C ARG A 208 35.41 26.42 -28.53
N ALA A 209 35.07 26.69 -29.80
CA ALA A 209 34.54 27.98 -30.25
C ALA A 209 33.10 27.94 -30.82
N ALA A 210 32.36 26.85 -30.65
CA ALA A 210 30.96 26.72 -31.14
C ALA A 210 29.90 26.67 -30.03
N ALA A 211 30.27 26.90 -28.76
CA ALA A 211 29.39 26.71 -27.61
C ALA A 211 28.58 27.97 -27.20
N GLN A 212 28.48 29.00 -28.06
CA GLN A 212 27.86 30.28 -27.68
C GLN A 212 26.69 30.75 -28.57
N GLU A 213 26.08 29.85 -29.36
CA GLU A 213 24.92 30.19 -30.21
C GLU A 213 23.66 29.33 -30.01
N VAL A 214 23.58 28.48 -28.98
CA VAL A 214 22.48 27.51 -28.82
C VAL A 214 21.35 27.96 -27.86
N TRP A 215 21.44 29.13 -27.24
CA TRP A 215 20.39 29.63 -26.33
C TRP A 215 19.62 30.85 -26.87
N ARG A 216 19.20 30.79 -28.14
CA ARG A 216 18.00 31.54 -28.53
C ARG A 216 16.81 30.82 -27.94
N ALA A 217 16.14 31.48 -26.99
CA ALA A 217 14.89 31.05 -26.40
C ALA A 217 13.92 30.55 -27.50
N PRO A 218 13.44 29.31 -27.44
CA PRO A 218 12.35 28.91 -28.30
C PRO A 218 11.13 29.74 -27.87
N GLN A 219 10.63 30.56 -28.79
CA GLN A 219 9.29 31.12 -28.70
C GLN A 219 8.33 29.93 -28.53
N ILE A 220 7.69 29.87 -27.36
CA ILE A 220 6.80 28.80 -26.94
C ILE A 220 5.61 28.76 -27.91
N ASP A 221 5.67 27.79 -28.82
CA ASP A 221 4.60 27.32 -29.69
C ASP A 221 4.17 25.91 -29.21
N ASP A 222 4.16 25.70 -27.87
CA ASP A 222 3.96 24.39 -27.22
C ASP A 222 2.49 24.05 -26.91
N GLN A 223 1.57 25.02 -27.01
CA GLN A 223 0.14 24.76 -26.85
C GLN A 223 -0.46 23.72 -27.83
N PRO A 224 -0.08 23.68 -29.13
CA PRO A 224 -0.63 22.67 -30.04
C PRO A 224 -0.13 21.25 -29.75
N GLN A 225 1.03 21.07 -29.09
CA GLN A 225 1.54 19.72 -28.82
C GLN A 225 0.82 19.06 -27.65
N SER A 226 0.56 19.79 -26.56
CA SER A 226 -0.19 19.27 -25.41
C SER A 226 -1.65 18.94 -25.77
N LEU A 227 -2.28 19.76 -26.62
CA LEU A 227 -3.61 19.50 -27.17
C LEU A 227 -3.63 18.25 -28.04
N ARG A 228 -2.64 18.05 -28.92
CA ARG A 228 -2.54 16.85 -29.76
C ARG A 228 -2.30 15.59 -28.94
N GLU A 229 -1.48 15.67 -27.90
CA GLU A 229 -1.23 14.54 -27.01
C GLU A 229 -2.49 14.20 -26.18
N TYR A 230 -3.24 15.21 -25.75
CA TYR A 230 -4.53 15.05 -25.09
C TYR A 230 -5.58 14.40 -26.03
N GLU A 231 -5.68 14.86 -27.27
CA GLU A 231 -6.55 14.26 -28.28
C GLU A 231 -6.17 12.79 -28.56
N ALA A 232 -4.88 12.49 -28.67
CA ALA A 232 -4.40 11.11 -28.85
C ALA A 232 -4.74 10.22 -27.65
N ARG A 233 -4.57 10.71 -26.42
CA ARG A 233 -4.87 9.95 -25.18
C ARG A 233 -6.37 9.73 -25.00
N SER A 234 -7.20 10.76 -25.21
CA SER A 234 -8.66 10.65 -25.10
C SER A 234 -9.26 9.69 -26.14
N GLN A 235 -8.74 9.69 -27.37
CA GLN A 235 -9.13 8.72 -28.40
C GLN A 235 -8.73 7.29 -28.00
N SER A 236 -7.52 7.10 -27.47
CA SER A 236 -7.06 5.77 -27.03
C SER A 236 -7.88 5.19 -25.87
N ALA A 237 -8.28 6.03 -24.91
CA ALA A 237 -9.13 5.62 -23.78
C ALA A 237 -10.57 5.28 -24.22
N GLY A 238 -11.14 6.04 -25.16
CA GLY A 238 -12.46 5.74 -25.73
C GLY A 238 -12.51 4.39 -26.47
N LEU A 239 -11.45 4.08 -27.24
CA LEU A 239 -11.32 2.79 -27.93
C LEU A 239 -11.21 1.61 -26.95
N ALA A 240 -10.44 1.77 -25.87
CA ALA A 240 -10.34 0.77 -24.81
C ALA A 240 -11.67 0.50 -24.09
N ALA A 241 -12.46 1.55 -23.81
CA ALA A 241 -13.79 1.40 -23.19
C ALA A 241 -14.80 0.72 -24.13
N SER A 242 -14.72 0.97 -25.45
CA SER A 242 -15.63 0.34 -26.43
C SER A 242 -15.41 -1.17 -26.59
N ASN A 243 -14.18 -1.64 -26.34
CA ASN A 243 -13.81 -3.05 -26.45
C ASN A 243 -14.11 -3.87 -25.19
N VAL A 244 -14.58 -3.23 -24.10
CA VAL A 244 -14.99 -3.89 -22.84
C VAL A 244 -16.52 -3.89 -22.69
N ALA A 245 -17.26 -4.03 -23.79
CA ALA A 245 -18.69 -4.31 -23.71
C ALA A 245 -18.92 -5.71 -23.11
N PRO A 246 -19.72 -5.84 -22.02
CA PRO A 246 -19.91 -7.11 -21.35
C PRO A 246 -20.75 -8.05 -22.20
N SER A 247 -20.29 -9.30 -22.34
CA SER A 247 -21.11 -10.44 -22.71
C SER A 247 -22.32 -10.51 -21.76
N ARG A 248 -23.44 -9.90 -22.16
CA ARG A 248 -24.73 -10.01 -21.49
C ARG A 248 -25.20 -11.46 -21.61
N SER A 249 -24.89 -12.21 -20.57
CA SER A 249 -25.46 -13.53 -20.30
C SER A 249 -26.97 -13.40 -20.12
N ALA A 250 -27.67 -14.33 -20.77
CA ALA A 250 -29.08 -14.67 -20.73
C ALA A 250 -29.90 -14.12 -19.55
N ALA A 251 -30.94 -13.35 -19.89
CA ALA A 251 -32.06 -13.06 -19.00
C ALA A 251 -32.93 -14.31 -18.79
N PRO A 252 -33.34 -14.65 -17.55
CA PRO A 252 -34.39 -15.63 -17.32
C PRO A 252 -35.76 -15.00 -17.65
N GLN A 253 -36.52 -15.69 -18.49
CA GLN A 253 -37.87 -15.31 -18.88
C GLN A 253 -38.82 -15.32 -17.67
N ARG A 254 -39.53 -14.21 -17.46
CA ARG A 254 -40.67 -14.12 -16.52
C ARG A 254 -41.85 -14.91 -17.08
N PRO A 255 -42.45 -15.85 -16.33
CA PRO A 255 -43.75 -16.40 -16.68
C PRO A 255 -44.88 -15.42 -16.36
N LEU A 256 -45.86 -15.50 -17.24
CA LEU A 256 -47.05 -14.69 -17.42
C LEU A 256 -48.12 -14.98 -16.34
N ALA A 257 -48.70 -13.90 -15.79
CA ALA A 257 -50.04 -13.75 -15.21
C ALA A 257 -50.61 -14.84 -14.25
N ALA A 258 -50.71 -14.48 -12.97
CA ALA A 258 -51.70 -15.03 -12.04
C ALA A 258 -52.63 -13.93 -11.50
N ARG A 259 -53.88 -14.34 -11.31
CA ARG A 259 -55.14 -13.65 -11.05
C ARG A 259 -55.15 -12.76 -9.79
N PRO A 260 -55.95 -11.67 -9.73
CA PRO A 260 -56.00 -10.77 -8.59
C PRO A 260 -57.16 -11.12 -7.64
N GLU A 261 -57.01 -12.11 -6.73
CA GLU A 261 -58.00 -12.29 -5.64
C GLU A 261 -57.43 -12.66 -4.24
N ASP A 262 -56.12 -12.76 -4.03
CA ASP A 262 -55.56 -13.08 -2.70
C ASP A 262 -54.77 -11.90 -2.07
N ALA A 263 -55.34 -10.69 -2.12
CA ALA A 263 -54.72 -9.46 -1.63
C ALA A 263 -54.94 -9.16 -0.12
N GLU A 264 -55.06 -10.18 0.73
CA GLU A 264 -55.30 -9.95 2.17
C GLU A 264 -54.63 -10.99 3.08
N LYS A 265 -53.30 -11.15 2.99
CA LYS A 265 -52.42 -11.63 4.08
C LYS A 265 -50.96 -11.72 3.62
N ALA A 266 -50.26 -10.60 3.54
CA ALA A 266 -48.80 -10.61 3.50
C ALA A 266 -48.27 -9.35 4.20
N LYS A 267 -47.97 -9.50 5.48
CA LYS A 267 -47.27 -8.52 6.31
C LYS A 267 -45.82 -8.45 5.80
N ALA A 268 -45.37 -7.27 5.40
CA ALA A 268 -44.02 -7.03 4.90
C ALA A 268 -42.95 -7.37 5.96
N PRO A 269 -41.83 -8.02 5.59
CA PRO A 269 -40.65 -8.02 6.43
C PRO A 269 -39.91 -6.68 6.26
N THR A 270 -39.94 -5.88 7.33
CA THR A 270 -39.07 -4.72 7.50
C THR A 270 -37.61 -5.17 7.44
N VAL A 271 -36.85 -4.56 6.53
CA VAL A 271 -35.41 -4.69 6.41
C VAL A 271 -34.77 -3.98 7.60
N GLU A 272 -34.40 -4.76 8.61
CA GLU A 272 -33.62 -4.34 9.79
C GLU A 272 -32.37 -5.23 9.86
N LEU A 273 -31.49 -5.10 8.87
CA LEU A 273 -30.28 -5.91 8.72
C LEU A 273 -29.09 -5.01 8.33
N GLN A 274 -28.80 -4.00 9.16
CA GLN A 274 -27.48 -3.32 9.13
C GLN A 274 -26.99 -2.82 10.51
N HIS A 275 -27.82 -2.84 11.56
CA HIS A 275 -27.38 -2.40 12.90
C HIS A 275 -26.86 -3.52 13.80
N ASN A 276 -27.08 -4.80 13.48
CA ASN A 276 -26.74 -5.91 14.37
C ASN A 276 -25.29 -6.42 14.23
N GLU A 277 -24.62 -6.17 13.11
CA GLU A 277 -23.22 -6.63 12.93
C GLU A 277 -22.20 -5.75 13.67
N LEU A 278 -22.51 -4.47 13.91
CA LEU A 278 -21.62 -3.57 14.66
C LEU A 278 -21.65 -3.83 16.16
N ASP A 279 -22.77 -4.30 16.72
CA ASP A 279 -22.89 -4.64 18.14
C ASP A 279 -22.21 -5.97 18.47
N ILE A 280 -22.25 -6.94 17.56
CA ILE A 280 -21.52 -8.21 17.71
C ILE A 280 -20.00 -7.96 17.67
N LEU A 281 -19.52 -7.10 16.76
CA LEU A 281 -18.10 -6.75 16.70
C LEU A 281 -17.62 -5.91 17.89
N ARG A 282 -18.48 -5.04 18.46
CA ARG A 282 -18.17 -4.31 19.70
C ARG A 282 -18.06 -5.23 20.91
N GLY A 283 -18.95 -6.22 21.04
CA GLY A 283 -18.92 -7.19 22.13
C GLY A 283 -17.65 -8.04 22.13
N VAL A 284 -17.23 -8.52 20.95
CA VAL A 284 -16.00 -9.32 20.81
C VAL A 284 -14.74 -8.50 21.14
N LEU A 285 -14.72 -7.20 20.79
CA LEU A 285 -13.61 -6.30 21.11
C LEU A 285 -13.54 -5.93 22.60
N SER A 286 -14.67 -5.81 23.30
CA SER A 286 -14.68 -5.58 24.75
C SER A 286 -14.20 -6.79 25.54
N ASP A 287 -14.57 -8.00 25.12
CA ASP A 287 -14.14 -9.24 25.77
C ASP A 287 -12.64 -9.47 25.59
N ALA A 288 -12.10 -9.22 24.39
CA ALA A 288 -10.67 -9.33 24.13
C ALA A 288 -9.84 -8.34 24.96
N ARG A 289 -10.36 -7.12 25.18
CA ARG A 289 -9.69 -6.11 26.01
C ARG A 289 -9.67 -6.49 27.49
N ALA A 290 -10.77 -7.03 28.01
CA ALA A 290 -10.85 -7.48 29.41
C ALA A 290 -9.94 -8.68 29.71
N GLU A 291 -9.66 -9.52 28.72
CA GLU A 291 -8.75 -10.67 28.88
C GLU A 291 -7.27 -10.26 28.84
N ILE A 292 -6.93 -9.20 28.08
CA ILE A 292 -5.58 -8.62 28.06
C ILE A 292 -5.27 -7.92 29.39
N GLU A 293 -6.21 -7.14 29.95
CA GLU A 293 -6.03 -6.49 31.26
C GLU A 293 -5.87 -7.53 32.39
N ARG A 294 -6.65 -8.61 32.41
CA ARG A 294 -6.47 -9.69 33.38
C ARG A 294 -5.10 -10.39 33.28
N LYS A 295 -4.56 -10.55 32.07
CA LYS A 295 -3.21 -11.11 31.88
C LYS A 295 -2.10 -10.15 32.30
N ALA A 296 -2.30 -8.84 32.12
CA ALA A 296 -1.36 -7.82 32.56
C ALA A 296 -1.27 -7.76 34.09
N GLU A 297 -2.40 -7.77 34.79
CA GLU A 297 -2.43 -7.78 36.28
C GLU A 297 -1.87 -9.08 36.88
N ALA A 298 -2.09 -10.23 36.23
CA ALA A 298 -1.52 -11.50 36.67
C ALA A 298 0.01 -11.58 36.51
N THR A 299 0.59 -10.74 35.64
CA THR A 299 2.05 -10.72 35.40
C THR A 299 2.77 -9.80 36.40
N ASP A 300 2.09 -8.77 36.91
CA ASP A 300 2.66 -7.81 37.87
C ASP A 300 2.69 -8.34 39.32
N GLN A 301 1.80 -9.27 39.69
CA GLN A 301 1.77 -9.87 41.03
C GLN A 301 2.80 -11.00 41.26
N GLY A 302 3.59 -11.38 40.25
CA GLY A 302 4.55 -12.50 40.32
C GLY A 302 6.03 -12.14 40.42
N ALA A 303 6.42 -10.87 40.23
CA ALA A 303 7.82 -10.47 40.18
C ALA A 303 8.24 -9.74 41.46
N ALA A 304 8.47 -10.51 42.53
CA ALA A 304 9.20 -10.00 43.69
C ALA A 304 10.63 -9.60 43.26
N PRO A 305 11.09 -8.37 43.50
CA PRO A 305 12.47 -7.97 43.20
C PRO A 305 13.42 -8.70 44.14
N ALA A 306 14.35 -9.49 43.57
CA ALA A 306 15.45 -10.08 44.31
C ALA A 306 16.34 -8.95 44.91
N PRO A 307 16.76 -9.06 46.19
CA PRO A 307 17.61 -8.04 46.80
C PRO A 307 19.01 -8.07 46.19
N ALA A 308 19.31 -7.04 45.41
CA ALA A 308 20.65 -6.73 44.93
C ALA A 308 21.42 -5.99 46.02
N ASP A 309 21.91 -6.70 47.03
CA ASP A 309 22.85 -6.14 48.00
C ASP A 309 23.66 -7.26 48.66
N HIS A 310 24.77 -7.66 48.02
CA HIS A 310 25.94 -8.35 48.62
C HIS A 310 26.88 -8.87 47.52
N ALA A 311 27.46 -7.98 46.70
CA ALA A 311 28.57 -8.38 45.80
C ALA A 311 29.71 -7.36 45.70
N ALA A 312 29.60 -6.17 46.29
CA ALA A 312 30.62 -5.12 46.15
C ALA A 312 31.66 -5.06 47.29
N LYS A 313 31.61 -5.92 48.32
CA LYS A 313 32.49 -5.81 49.51
C LYS A 313 33.58 -6.90 49.63
N LYS A 314 33.97 -7.55 48.53
CA LYS A 314 35.05 -8.57 48.55
C LYS A 314 36.21 -8.31 47.59
N ALA A 315 36.25 -7.14 46.95
CA ALA A 315 37.35 -6.76 46.06
C ALA A 315 38.41 -5.85 46.73
N ASP A 316 38.14 -5.30 47.92
CA ASP A 316 39.01 -4.28 48.55
C ASP A 316 39.95 -4.85 49.64
N GLU A 317 39.85 -6.14 49.97
CA GLU A 317 40.71 -6.78 51.00
C GLU A 317 41.88 -7.59 50.41
N ALA A 318 42.04 -7.65 49.09
CA ALA A 318 43.12 -8.41 48.43
C ALA A 318 44.31 -7.55 47.97
N MET A 319 44.31 -6.22 48.19
CA MET A 319 45.34 -5.31 47.65
C MET A 319 46.23 -4.62 48.70
N VAL A 320 46.28 -5.11 49.95
CA VAL A 320 47.14 -4.54 51.03
C VAL A 320 48.12 -5.54 51.67
N ALA A 321 48.26 -6.77 51.13
CA ALA A 321 49.21 -7.77 51.64
C ALA A 321 50.37 -8.07 50.68
N GLY A 322 50.93 -7.04 50.04
CA GLY A 322 52.03 -7.18 49.09
C GLY A 322 52.90 -5.93 48.96
N ALA A 323 53.46 -5.45 50.07
CA ALA A 323 54.65 -4.60 50.13
C ALA A 323 55.24 -4.65 51.54
#